data_AF-A0AAU4AJU5-F1
#
_entry.id   AF-A0AAU4AJU5-F1
#
_cell.length_a   1.000
_cell.length_b   1.000
_cell.length_c   1.000
_cell.angle_alpha   90.00
_cell.angle_beta   90.00
_cell.angle_gamma   90.00
#
_symmetry.space_group_name_H-M   'P 1'
#
loop_
_entity.id
_entity.type
_entity.pdbx_description
1 polymer ?
#
loop_
_entity_poly.entity_id
_entity_poly.type
_entity_poly.pdbx_seq_one_letter_code
_entity_poly.pdbx_strand_id
1 'polypeptide(L)'
;MVFLRCEAVRWVDDEPQPGLIEVRFTDAHHQQWAFIDKWPVFAGGDGLSPDSRYPAEVSILCDFLTTGNTTDTSDTVKISVTPWGLESLEGHVEFEVRADQLTTS
;
A
#
# COMPACT_ATOMS: atom_id res chain seq x y z
N MET A 1 -2.57 -1.63 14.69
CA MET A 1 -2.03 -0.87 13.53
C MET A 1 -3.01 -1.01 12.37
N VAL A 2 -3.01 -0.11 11.38
CA VAL A 2 -3.93 -0.17 10.23
C VAL A 2 -3.11 -0.45 8.98
N PHE A 3 -3.59 -1.38 8.17
CA PHE A 3 -2.92 -1.83 6.97
C PHE A 3 -3.85 -1.72 5.76
N LEU A 4 -3.35 -1.16 4.68
CA LEU A 4 -4.01 -1.15 3.37
C LEU A 4 -3.65 -2.43 2.61
N ARG A 5 -4.67 -3.19 2.18
CA ARG A 5 -4.46 -4.37 1.33
C ARG A 5 -4.04 -3.96 -0.08
N CYS A 6 -2.96 -4.56 -0.55
CA CYS A 6 -2.33 -4.30 -1.84
C CYS A 6 -1.87 -5.61 -2.50
N GLU A 7 -1.34 -5.50 -3.71
CA GLU A 7 -0.71 -6.61 -4.41
C GLU A 7 0.72 -6.25 -4.80
N ALA A 8 1.69 -7.08 -4.41
CA ALA A 8 2.99 -7.08 -5.06
C ALA A 8 2.83 -7.69 -6.45
N VAL A 9 3.25 -6.99 -7.50
CA VAL A 9 3.01 -7.40 -8.90
C VAL A 9 4.26 -7.90 -9.61
N ARG A 10 5.46 -7.58 -9.11
CA ARG A 10 6.74 -8.11 -9.60
C ARG A 10 7.90 -7.79 -8.64
N TRP A 11 8.97 -8.56 -8.76
CA TRP A 11 10.31 -8.16 -8.32
C TRP A 11 10.86 -7.08 -9.26
N VAL A 12 11.54 -6.07 -8.71
CA VAL A 12 12.06 -4.94 -9.47
C VAL A 12 13.57 -5.03 -9.59
N ASP A 13 14.27 -5.17 -8.47
CA ASP A 13 15.74 -5.18 -8.41
C ASP A 13 16.20 -5.89 -7.14
N ASP A 14 17.39 -6.48 -7.17
CA ASP A 14 18.04 -7.04 -5.98
C ASP A 14 18.73 -5.95 -5.15
N GLU A 15 19.13 -4.83 -5.77
CA GLU A 15 19.78 -3.70 -5.11
C GLU A 15 18.89 -2.44 -5.09
N PRO A 16 18.91 -1.65 -3.99
CA PRO A 16 19.66 -1.88 -2.76
C PRO A 16 19.10 -3.03 -1.93
N GLN A 17 19.94 -3.79 -1.24
CA GLN A 17 19.46 -4.85 -0.34
C GLN A 17 18.68 -4.31 0.89
N PRO A 18 17.64 -5.01 1.35
CA PRO A 18 16.94 -6.10 0.67
C PRO A 18 16.20 -5.63 -0.60
N GLY A 19 16.09 -6.51 -1.60
CA GLY A 19 15.58 -6.18 -2.93
C GLY A 19 14.18 -5.55 -2.98
N LEU A 20 13.93 -4.90 -4.10
CA LEU A 20 12.77 -4.04 -4.37
C LEU A 20 11.65 -4.83 -5.04
N ILE A 21 10.42 -4.54 -4.63
CA ILE A 21 9.20 -5.04 -5.29
C ILE A 21 8.32 -3.87 -5.71
N GLU A 22 7.53 -4.08 -6.76
CA GLU A 22 6.48 -3.15 -7.14
C GLU A 22 5.17 -3.59 -6.49
N VAL A 23 4.54 -2.69 -5.74
CA VAL A 23 3.26 -2.91 -5.06
C VAL A 23 2.22 -1.96 -5.62
N ARG A 24 1.00 -2.46 -5.82
CA ARG A 24 -0.10 -1.70 -6.38
C ARG A 24 -1.37 -1.87 -5.55
N PHE A 25 -2.22 -0.86 -5.59
CA PHE A 25 -3.62 -0.96 -5.19
C PHE A 25 -4.48 -0.03 -6.05
N THR A 26 -5.80 -0.24 -6.03
CA THR A 26 -6.77 0.66 -6.65
C THR A 26 -7.56 1.36 -5.54
N ASP A 27 -7.67 2.68 -5.61
CA ASP A 27 -8.35 3.49 -4.59
C ASP A 27 -9.88 3.53 -4.79
N ALA A 28 -10.58 4.31 -3.95
CA ALA A 28 -12.03 4.44 -4.03
C ALA A 28 -12.51 5.10 -5.33
N HIS A 29 -11.65 5.88 -5.99
CA HIS A 29 -11.91 6.61 -7.23
C HIS A 29 -11.54 5.80 -8.49
N HIS A 30 -11.24 4.50 -8.32
CA HIS A 30 -10.77 3.62 -9.39
C HIS A 30 -9.42 4.03 -10.00
N GLN A 31 -8.63 4.85 -9.30
CA GLN A 31 -7.27 5.19 -9.67
C GLN A 31 -6.32 4.14 -9.12
N GLN A 32 -5.42 3.63 -9.97
CA GLN A 32 -4.39 2.69 -9.54
C GLN A 32 -3.14 3.45 -9.11
N TRP A 33 -2.59 3.09 -7.97
CA TRP A 33 -1.35 3.64 -7.42
C TRP A 33 -0.29 2.56 -7.36
N ALA A 34 0.96 2.95 -7.61
CA ALA A 34 2.11 2.04 -7.60
C ALA A 34 3.22 2.57 -6.69
N PHE A 35 3.91 1.65 -6.04
CA PHE A 35 5.01 1.90 -5.12
C PHE A 35 6.16 0.96 -5.47
N ILE A 36 7.40 1.43 -5.37
CA ILE A 36 8.58 0.58 -5.47
C ILE A 36 9.42 0.83 -4.24
N ASP A 37 9.55 -0.19 -3.40
CA ASP A 37 10.40 -0.15 -2.22
C ASP A 37 10.86 -1.57 -1.86
N LYS A 38 11.72 -1.66 -0.85
CA LYS A 38 12.25 -2.90 -0.32
C LYS A 38 11.11 -3.76 0.19
N TRP A 39 11.14 -5.05 -0.13
CA TRP A 39 10.08 -5.99 0.26
C TRP A 39 9.69 -5.94 1.76
N PRO A 40 10.60 -5.69 2.75
CA PRO A 40 10.20 -5.67 4.15
C PRO A 40 9.36 -4.44 4.55
N VAL A 41 9.28 -3.41 3.71
CA VAL A 41 8.38 -2.27 3.94
C VAL A 41 6.91 -2.70 3.83
N PHE A 42 6.64 -3.76 3.08
CA PHE A 42 5.31 -4.29 2.84
C PHE A 42 5.07 -5.51 3.73
N ALA A 43 4.07 -5.42 4.61
CA ALA A 43 3.67 -6.54 5.46
C ALA A 43 3.19 -7.72 4.60
N GLY A 44 3.67 -8.93 4.91
CA GLY A 44 3.44 -10.12 4.07
C GLY A 44 4.36 -10.23 2.85
N GLY A 45 5.29 -9.28 2.65
CA GLY A 45 6.34 -9.37 1.64
C GLY A 45 7.47 -10.35 1.99
N ASP A 46 7.43 -10.95 3.19
CA ASP A 46 8.45 -11.86 3.68
C ASP A 46 8.59 -13.09 2.77
N GLY A 47 9.79 -13.29 2.22
CA GLY A 47 10.05 -14.41 1.32
C GLY A 47 9.60 -14.20 -0.12
N LEU A 48 9.17 -12.99 -0.51
CA LEU A 48 9.12 -12.62 -1.92
C LEU A 48 10.53 -12.61 -2.52
N SER A 49 10.62 -13.07 -3.76
CA SER A 49 11.86 -13.26 -4.50
C SER A 49 11.57 -13.14 -6.01
N PRO A 50 12.60 -13.04 -6.85
CA PRO A 50 12.43 -13.04 -8.31
C PRO A 50 11.60 -14.22 -8.86
N ASP A 51 11.71 -15.40 -8.21
CA ASP A 51 11.05 -16.64 -8.64
C ASP A 51 9.67 -16.86 -7.98
N SER A 52 9.22 -15.91 -7.14
CA SER A 52 7.90 -15.99 -6.50
C SER A 52 6.77 -15.85 -7.53
N ARG A 53 5.58 -16.34 -7.19
CA ARG A 53 4.38 -16.13 -8.01
C ARG A 53 3.79 -14.76 -7.73
N TYR A 54 3.60 -13.99 -8.79
CA TYR A 54 2.95 -12.68 -8.76
C TYR A 54 1.62 -12.71 -9.56
N PRO A 55 0.61 -11.91 -9.16
CA PRO A 55 0.61 -11.02 -8.01
C PRO A 55 0.52 -11.79 -6.68
N ALA A 56 1.12 -11.23 -5.62
CA ALA A 56 1.09 -11.74 -4.25
C ALA A 56 0.44 -10.70 -3.32
N GLU A 57 -0.44 -11.14 -2.43
CA GLU A 57 -1.08 -10.24 -1.46
C GLU A 57 -0.05 -9.73 -0.45
N VAL A 58 -0.01 -8.41 -0.28
CA VAL A 58 0.82 -7.72 0.71
C VAL A 58 0.01 -6.57 1.32
N SER A 59 0.55 -5.88 2.31
CA SER A 59 -0.10 -4.69 2.87
C SER A 59 0.85 -3.56 3.19
N ILE A 60 0.35 -2.33 3.09
CA ILE A 60 1.09 -1.10 3.44
C ILE A 60 0.62 -0.62 4.81
N LEU A 61 1.55 -0.32 5.74
CA LEU A 61 1.22 0.34 7.00
C LEU A 61 0.76 1.77 6.70
N CYS A 62 -0.41 2.15 7.21
CA CYS A 62 -0.98 3.48 7.00
C CYS A 62 -1.61 4.05 8.27
N ASP A 63 -1.73 5.37 8.31
CA ASP A 63 -2.46 6.10 9.34
C ASP A 63 -3.78 6.62 8.81
N PHE A 64 -4.81 6.64 9.65
CA PHE A 64 -6.06 7.33 9.36
C PHE A 64 -5.86 8.84 9.43
N LEU A 65 -6.30 9.55 8.39
CA LEU A 65 -6.42 10.99 8.42
C LEU A 65 -7.84 11.33 8.85
N THR A 66 -8.03 11.70 10.13
CA THR A 66 -9.33 12.11 10.68
C THR A 66 -9.93 13.20 9.80
N THR A 67 -10.96 12.85 9.04
CA THR A 67 -11.70 13.82 8.23
C THR A 67 -12.68 14.53 9.16
N GLY A 68 -12.37 15.77 9.54
CA GLY A 68 -13.26 16.60 10.33
C GLY A 68 -14.63 16.69 9.65
N ASN A 69 -15.66 16.19 10.34
CA ASN A 69 -17.07 16.23 9.96
C ASN A 69 -17.40 15.69 8.57
N THR A 70 -17.58 14.37 8.47
CA THR A 70 -18.33 13.81 7.35
C THR A 70 -19.59 13.16 7.88
N THR A 71 -20.69 13.91 7.82
CA THR A 71 -22.09 13.48 7.90
C THR A 71 -22.51 12.65 6.68
N ASP A 72 -21.56 12.01 6.00
CA ASP A 72 -21.80 11.36 4.72
C ASP A 72 -21.56 9.86 4.84
N THR A 73 -22.54 9.14 4.32
CA THR A 73 -22.63 7.69 4.18
C THR A 73 -21.61 7.11 3.19
N SER A 74 -20.45 7.75 3.00
CA SER A 74 -19.42 7.25 2.10
C SER A 74 -18.57 6.20 2.83
N ASP A 75 -18.55 4.97 2.31
CA ASP A 75 -17.67 3.87 2.72
C ASP A 75 -16.17 4.13 2.43
N THR A 76 -15.78 5.39 2.27
CA THR A 76 -14.43 5.83 1.93
C THR A 76 -13.75 6.48 3.13
N VAL A 77 -12.45 6.24 3.27
CA VAL A 77 -11.63 6.78 4.35
C VAL A 77 -10.33 7.31 3.78
N LYS A 78 -9.91 8.48 4.27
CA LYS A 78 -8.63 9.07 3.92
C LYS A 78 -7.51 8.48 4.78
N ILE A 79 -6.44 8.02 4.14
CA ILE A 79 -5.27 7.42 4.78
C ILE A 79 -3.97 8.11 4.34
N SER A 80 -2.91 7.94 5.12
CA SER A 80 -1.53 8.31 4.78
C SER A 80 -0.61 7.11 4.85
N VAL A 81 0.27 6.92 3.87
CA VAL A 81 1.28 5.84 3.83
C VAL A 81 2.67 6.29 4.31
N THR A 82 2.74 7.46 4.96
CA THR A 82 3.99 8.04 5.49
C THR A 82 4.67 7.34 6.67
N PRO A 83 4.10 6.36 7.43
CA PRO A 83 4.79 5.76 8.58
C PRO A 83 6.21 5.25 8.29
N TRP A 84 6.46 4.78 7.07
CA TRP A 84 7.78 4.33 6.62
C TRP A 84 8.43 5.25 5.56
N GLY A 85 7.89 6.45 5.37
CA GLY A 85 8.33 7.37 4.30
C GLY A 85 8.01 6.87 2.89
N LEU A 86 7.02 5.99 2.76
CA LEU A 86 6.61 5.44 1.47
C LEU A 86 5.91 6.53 0.64
N GLU A 87 6.19 6.52 -0.67
CA GLU A 87 5.66 7.47 -1.64
C GLU A 87 5.33 6.71 -2.93
N SER A 88 4.18 7.02 -3.54
CA SER A 88 3.84 6.43 -4.85
C SER A 88 4.78 6.93 -5.94
N LEU A 89 4.83 6.24 -7.07
CA LEU A 89 5.64 6.65 -8.22
C LEU A 89 5.25 8.04 -8.76
N GLU A 90 4.01 8.48 -8.54
CA GLU A 90 3.53 9.82 -8.87
C GLU A 90 3.78 10.88 -7.79
N GLY A 91 4.35 10.50 -6.64
CA GLY A 91 4.69 11.41 -5.56
C GLY A 91 3.58 11.66 -4.52
N HIS A 92 2.54 10.83 -4.54
CA HIS A 92 1.43 10.90 -3.58
C HIS A 92 1.69 10.02 -2.35
N VAL A 93 1.29 10.53 -1.19
CA VAL A 93 1.38 9.83 0.12
C VAL A 93 0.03 9.71 0.84
N GLU A 94 -1.00 10.40 0.37
CA GLU A 94 -2.35 10.38 0.93
C GLU A 94 -3.33 9.84 -0.09
N PHE A 95 -4.24 8.98 0.34
CA PHE A 95 -5.18 8.30 -0.54
C PHE A 95 -6.56 8.20 0.11
N GLU A 96 -7.60 8.16 -0.72
CA GLU A 96 -8.95 7.86 -0.29
C GLU A 96 -9.32 6.45 -0.74
N VAL A 97 -9.48 5.55 0.23
CA VAL A 97 -9.67 4.11 0.01
C VAL A 97 -11.00 3.67 0.58
N ARG A 98 -11.52 2.54 0.13
CA ARG A 98 -12.71 1.95 0.74
C ARG A 98 -12.35 1.34 2.10
N ALA A 99 -13.25 1.46 3.07
CA ALA A 99 -13.05 0.92 4.41
C ALA A 99 -12.81 -0.60 4.39
N ASP A 100 -13.41 -1.32 3.42
CA ASP A 100 -13.23 -2.75 3.26
C ASP A 100 -11.80 -3.13 2.85
N GLN A 101 -11.02 -2.24 2.24
CA GLN A 101 -9.60 -2.44 1.86
C GLN A 101 -8.65 -2.37 3.05
N LEU A 102 -9.12 -1.95 4.22
CA LEU A 102 -8.32 -1.78 5.42
C LEU A 102 -8.47 -2.98 6.36
N THR A 103 -7.35 -3.38 6.96
CA THR A 103 -7.30 -4.43 7.98
C THR A 103 -6.67 -3.85 9.25
N THR A 104 -7.20 -4.24 10.41
CA THR A 104 -6.61 -3.92 11.71
C THR A 104 -5.97 -5.15 12.32
N SER A 105 -4.69 -5.04 12.69
CA SER A 105 -3.92 -6.06 13.42
C SER A 105 -3.39 -5.52 14.74
#